data_AF-A0A7K9DV99-F1
#
_entry.id   AF-A0A7K9DV99-F1
#
_cell.length_a   1.000
_cell.length_b   1.000
_cell.length_c   1.000
_cell.angle_alpha   90.00
_cell.angle_beta   90.00
_cell.angle_gamma   90.00
#
_symmetry.space_group_name_H-M   'P 1'
#
loop_
_entity.id
_entity.type
_entity.pdbx_description
1 polymer ?
#
loop_
_entity_poly.entity_id
_entity_poly.type
_entity_poly.pdbx_seq_one_letter_code
_entity_poly.pdbx_strand_id
1 'polypeptide(L)'
;ENADQQKNVFLLQKQWTLYSVTPLYRFSDAHLKDYARLLSAFVAAEKQKGLAVEIGVELDIKVAVSVLPDLKGSEEDAAAILVQLSSRSAASSKHKGEKVIWSGWFCCVSGEDLSKNVPEDFTCLPLFLANGAESYTSIVGSWFQKTFDCCFRRLAISPLILSWMAAMWTACKVDKTAAAMELVFSIPCLPQPLDISYSIHPEDAKALWDTVQKTPGEVTQEEVNVFMDCLYSHFHRHFKIHLSATKLVKVSTAIASAHCDGIIKFLQSQYLTGVLMLLTELAISQIQ
;
A
#
# COMPACT_ATOMS: atom_id res chain seq x y z
N GLU A 1 -2.94 24.30 -6.70
CA GLU A 1 -2.06 23.67 -7.71
C GLU A 1 -0.66 23.34 -7.21
N ASN A 2 0.09 24.21 -6.51
CA ASN A 2 1.50 23.90 -6.14
C ASN A 2 1.70 23.11 -4.83
N ALA A 3 0.72 23.07 -3.92
CA ALA A 3 0.79 22.28 -2.68
C ALA A 3 0.34 20.82 -2.90
N ASP A 4 -0.38 20.56 -3.99
CA ASP A 4 -1.17 19.36 -4.23
C ASP A 4 -0.32 18.26 -4.89
N GLN A 5 0.60 18.65 -5.79
CA GLN A 5 1.65 17.78 -6.31
C GLN A 5 2.67 17.34 -5.23
N GLN A 6 2.92 18.18 -4.22
CA GLN A 6 3.90 17.87 -3.16
C GLN A 6 3.45 16.72 -2.23
N LYS A 7 2.13 16.51 -2.05
CA LYS A 7 1.63 15.46 -1.15
C LYS A 7 1.59 14.08 -1.81
N ASN A 8 1.28 14.00 -3.11
CA ASN A 8 1.36 12.73 -3.86
C ASN A 8 2.81 12.23 -3.99
N VAL A 9 3.78 13.15 -4.06
CA VAL A 9 5.21 12.82 -3.96
C VAL A 9 5.55 12.11 -2.64
N PHE A 10 4.78 12.32 -1.57
CA PHE A 10 5.04 11.68 -0.27
C PHE A 10 4.80 10.17 -0.29
N LEU A 11 3.90 9.66 -1.14
CA LEU A 11 3.62 8.24 -1.30
C LEU A 11 4.68 7.53 -2.15
N LEU A 12 5.29 8.26 -3.07
CA LEU A 12 6.27 7.71 -4.00
C LEU A 12 7.54 7.25 -3.29
N GLN A 13 8.15 6.19 -3.83
CA GLN A 13 9.45 5.64 -3.42
C GLN A 13 9.54 5.19 -1.95
N LYS A 14 8.42 5.15 -1.24
CA LYS A 14 8.32 4.58 0.11
C LYS A 14 7.75 3.18 0.05
N GLN A 15 8.15 2.40 1.04
CA GLN A 15 7.58 1.09 1.29
C GLN A 15 6.38 1.20 2.22
N TRP A 16 5.22 0.84 1.71
CA TRP A 16 3.96 0.84 2.44
C TRP A 16 3.58 -0.58 2.78
N THR A 17 3.10 -0.73 4.00
CA THR A 17 2.49 -1.94 4.50
C THR A 17 0.98 -1.79 4.39
N LEU A 18 0.32 -2.76 3.77
CA LEU A 18 -1.10 -2.72 3.49
C LEU A 18 -1.94 -3.45 4.53
N TYR A 19 -3.07 -2.86 4.87
CA TYR A 19 -4.08 -3.40 5.75
C TYR A 19 -5.47 -3.19 5.16
N SER A 20 -6.36 -4.17 5.33
CA SER A 20 -7.80 -3.96 5.21
C SER A 20 -8.36 -3.49 6.56
N VAL A 21 -9.32 -2.57 6.51
CA VAL A 21 -9.94 -1.95 7.68
C VAL A 21 -11.46 -2.02 7.55
N THR A 22 -12.14 -2.56 8.55
CA THR A 22 -13.61 -2.52 8.55
C THR A 22 -14.12 -1.09 8.69
N PRO A 23 -15.37 -0.77 8.27
CA PRO A 23 -15.92 0.57 8.45
C PRO A 23 -15.76 1.08 9.89
N LEU A 24 -15.46 2.38 10.03
CA LEU A 24 -15.16 3.02 11.31
C LEU A 24 -16.44 3.61 11.90
N TYR A 25 -16.85 3.12 13.06
CA TYR A 25 -18.03 3.60 13.78
C TYR A 25 -17.82 5.04 14.28
N ARG A 26 -18.72 5.95 13.88
CA ARG A 26 -18.76 7.37 14.25
C ARG A 26 -17.47 8.16 14.00
N PHE A 27 -16.62 7.68 13.09
CA PHE A 27 -15.52 8.48 12.60
C PHE A 27 -16.07 9.69 11.82
N SER A 28 -15.49 10.87 12.03
CA SER A 28 -15.82 12.06 11.25
C SER A 28 -14.60 12.95 11.08
N ASP A 29 -14.41 13.46 9.85
CA ASP A 29 -13.35 14.40 9.51
C ASP A 29 -13.52 15.78 10.18
N ALA A 30 -14.67 16.08 10.78
CA ALA A 30 -14.87 17.27 11.59
C ALA A 30 -14.02 17.27 12.88
N HIS A 31 -13.60 16.08 13.36
CA HIS A 31 -12.95 15.90 14.66
C HIS A 31 -11.45 15.58 14.57
N LEU A 32 -10.80 15.74 13.41
CA LEU A 32 -9.40 15.33 13.22
C LEU A 32 -8.41 15.97 14.21
N LYS A 33 -8.63 17.23 14.62
CA LYS A 33 -7.78 17.90 15.62
C LYS A 33 -7.88 17.23 17.00
N ASP A 34 -9.09 16.82 17.39
CA ASP A 34 -9.31 16.10 18.64
C ASP A 34 -8.72 14.70 18.56
N TYR A 35 -8.90 14.00 17.44
CA TYR A 35 -8.28 12.70 17.18
C TYR A 35 -6.75 12.78 17.27
N ALA A 36 -6.13 13.80 16.68
CA ALA A 36 -4.68 14.02 16.78
C ALA A 36 -4.23 14.18 18.24
N ARG A 37 -4.93 15.00 19.03
CA ARG A 37 -4.62 15.20 20.46
C ARG A 37 -4.77 13.90 21.27
N LEU A 38 -5.89 13.19 21.09
CA LEU A 38 -6.17 11.94 21.81
C LEU A 38 -5.17 10.85 21.44
N LEU A 39 -4.87 10.69 20.15
CA LEU A 39 -3.88 9.73 19.68
C LEU A 39 -2.47 10.09 20.17
N SER A 40 -2.11 11.37 20.22
CA SER A 40 -0.82 11.81 20.80
C SER A 40 -0.68 11.39 22.26
N ALA A 41 -1.72 11.62 23.07
CA ALA A 41 -1.74 11.19 24.47
C ALA A 41 -1.71 9.67 24.62
N PHE A 42 -2.43 8.94 23.77
CA PHE A 42 -2.45 7.49 23.76
C PHE A 42 -1.07 6.90 23.40
N VAL A 43 -0.41 7.43 22.37
CA VAL A 43 0.95 7.00 21.97
C VAL A 43 1.96 7.23 23.10
N ALA A 44 1.90 8.39 23.77
CA ALA A 44 2.76 8.69 24.91
C ALA A 44 2.53 7.70 26.06
N ALA A 45 1.27 7.39 26.40
CA ALA A 45 0.93 6.44 27.45
C ALA A 45 1.40 5.00 27.12
N GLU A 46 1.20 4.52 25.89
CA GLU A 46 1.62 3.18 25.48
C GLU A 46 3.15 3.03 25.47
N LYS A 47 3.89 4.10 25.15
CA LYS A 47 5.35 4.09 25.24
C LYS A 47 5.86 4.01 26.68
N GLN A 48 5.16 4.64 27.63
CA GLN A 48 5.51 4.58 29.05
C GLN A 48 5.25 3.20 29.67
N LYS A 49 4.20 2.49 29.24
CA LYS A 49 3.87 1.13 29.74
C LYS A 49 4.93 0.06 29.44
N GLY A 50 5.78 0.28 28.43
CA GLY A 50 6.81 -0.66 27.99
C GLY A 50 8.22 -0.39 28.50
N LEU A 51 8.44 0.65 29.32
CA LEU A 51 9.77 1.05 29.81
C LEU A 51 9.94 0.69 31.29
N ALA A 52 10.81 -0.28 31.57
CA ALA A 52 11.49 -0.38 32.85
C ALA A 52 12.59 0.69 32.88
N VAL A 53 12.28 1.87 33.42
CA VAL A 53 13.19 2.97 33.79
C VAL A 53 14.55 2.98 33.05
N GLU A 54 14.55 3.30 31.75
CA GLU A 54 15.75 3.85 31.11
C GLU A 54 15.60 5.36 31.04
N ILE A 55 16.33 6.03 31.92
CA ILE A 55 16.42 7.48 32.04
C ILE A 55 17.07 8.00 30.74
N GLY A 56 16.36 8.82 29.95
CA GLY A 56 17.04 9.80 29.10
C GLY A 56 16.49 10.14 27.72
N VAL A 57 15.45 9.51 27.19
CA VAL A 57 14.86 9.98 25.91
C VAL A 57 13.33 10.02 25.97
N GLU A 58 12.79 11.09 26.55
CA GLU A 58 11.43 11.53 26.22
C GLU A 58 11.41 11.93 24.75
N LEU A 59 10.98 11.01 23.88
CA LEU A 59 10.57 11.40 22.55
C LEU A 59 9.23 12.14 22.69
N ASP A 60 9.27 13.47 22.62
CA ASP A 60 8.09 14.29 22.40
C ASP A 60 7.54 13.94 21.00
N ILE A 61 6.57 13.00 20.99
CA ILE A 61 5.89 12.53 19.78
C ILE A 61 4.66 13.40 19.59
N LYS A 62 4.68 14.17 18.51
CA LYS A 62 3.53 14.93 18.03
C LYS A 62 2.79 14.14 16.97
N VAL A 63 1.47 14.12 17.09
CA VAL A 63 0.58 13.51 16.09
C VAL A 63 -0.12 14.60 15.29
N ALA A 64 -0.21 14.40 13.98
CA ALA A 64 -1.04 15.18 13.07
C ALA A 64 -2.02 14.25 12.36
N VAL A 65 -3.29 14.68 12.23
CA VAL A 65 -4.31 14.00 11.44
C VAL A 65 -4.91 15.02 10.48
N SER A 66 -4.95 14.71 9.19
CA SER A 66 -5.38 15.64 8.14
C SER A 66 -6.08 14.94 6.99
N VAL A 67 -7.03 15.64 6.35
CA VAL A 67 -7.67 15.19 5.12
C VAL A 67 -6.74 15.37 3.91
N LEU A 68 -6.80 14.42 2.99
CA LEU A 68 -6.17 14.44 1.68
C LEU A 68 -7.27 14.31 0.60
N PRO A 69 -7.81 15.44 0.11
CA PRO A 69 -8.90 15.41 -0.86
C PRO A 69 -8.47 14.87 -2.23
N ASP A 70 -7.18 14.95 -2.57
CA ASP A 70 -6.64 14.65 -3.90
C ASP A 70 -6.50 13.14 -4.21
N LEU A 71 -6.90 12.28 -3.27
CA LEU A 71 -6.83 10.82 -3.41
C LEU A 71 -8.20 10.16 -3.53
N LYS A 72 -9.22 10.92 -3.92
CA LYS A 72 -10.52 10.37 -4.27
C LYS A 72 -10.50 9.76 -5.68
N GLY A 73 -11.17 8.65 -5.89
CA GLY A 73 -11.44 8.09 -7.22
C GLY A 73 -12.63 8.77 -7.89
N SER A 74 -13.67 9.10 -7.12
CA SER A 74 -14.84 9.89 -7.53
C SER A 74 -15.25 10.91 -6.45
N GLU A 75 -16.13 11.86 -6.79
CA GLU A 75 -16.65 12.84 -5.81
C GLU A 75 -17.39 12.18 -4.64
N GLU A 76 -17.94 10.98 -4.86
CA GLU A 76 -18.67 10.17 -3.88
C GLU A 76 -17.74 9.45 -2.88
N ASP A 77 -16.45 9.31 -3.22
CA ASP A 77 -15.49 8.67 -2.33
C ASP A 77 -15.24 9.51 -1.06
N ALA A 78 -15.12 8.82 0.06
CA ALA A 78 -14.66 9.44 1.30
C ALA A 78 -13.23 9.99 1.11
N ALA A 79 -12.99 11.21 1.60
CA ALA A 79 -11.67 11.81 1.48
C ALA A 79 -10.63 10.99 2.27
N ALA A 80 -9.44 10.81 1.70
CA ALA A 80 -8.39 10.06 2.36
C ALA A 80 -7.93 10.77 3.64
N ILE A 81 -7.52 10.00 4.65
CA ILE A 81 -7.07 10.51 5.94
C ILE A 81 -5.61 10.15 6.15
N LEU A 82 -4.79 11.17 6.40
CA LEU A 82 -3.38 11.05 6.72
C LEU A 82 -3.17 11.19 8.22
N VAL A 83 -2.46 10.23 8.81
CA VAL A 83 -1.96 10.26 10.19
C VAL A 83 -0.43 10.30 10.15
N GLN A 84 0.19 11.26 10.83
CA GLN A 84 1.64 11.39 10.91
C GLN A 84 2.09 11.50 12.35
N LEU A 85 3.12 10.72 12.69
CA LEU A 85 3.85 10.83 13.95
C LEU A 85 5.20 11.49 13.66
N SER A 86 5.48 12.57 14.38
CA SER A 86 6.73 13.31 14.27
C SER A 86 7.43 13.36 15.61
N SER A 87 8.75 13.17 15.60
CA SER A 87 9.58 13.34 16.78
C SER A 87 10.25 14.71 16.78
N ARG A 88 10.27 15.35 17.95
CA ARG A 88 11.06 16.55 18.21
C ARG A 88 12.38 16.13 18.87
N SER A 89 13.51 16.41 18.22
CA SER A 89 14.83 16.16 18.81
C SER A 89 15.20 17.27 19.79
N ALA A 90 15.55 16.91 21.03
CA ALA A 90 16.06 17.86 22.04
C ALA A 90 17.50 18.33 21.74
N ALA A 91 18.21 17.68 20.80
CA ALA A 91 19.65 17.85 20.62
C ALA A 91 20.08 18.95 19.61
N SER A 92 19.15 19.73 19.04
CA SER A 92 19.53 20.81 18.12
C SER A 92 18.88 22.14 18.49
N SER A 93 19.59 22.93 19.29
CA SER A 93 19.37 24.36 19.38
C SER A 93 19.53 25.00 18.00
N LYS A 94 18.50 25.70 17.55
CA LYS A 94 18.45 26.53 16.32
C LYS A 94 18.41 25.73 15.00
N HIS A 95 17.19 25.63 14.44
CA HIS A 95 16.87 25.17 13.09
C HIS A 95 17.16 23.69 12.74
N LYS A 96 16.26 22.79 13.12
CA LYS A 96 15.85 21.65 12.27
C LYS A 96 14.49 21.11 12.70
N GLY A 97 13.58 21.02 11.73
CA GLY A 97 12.14 20.81 11.93
C GLY A 97 11.75 19.43 12.48
N GLU A 98 10.47 19.31 12.82
CA GLU A 98 9.82 18.07 13.21
C GLU A 98 10.09 16.97 12.16
N LYS A 99 10.67 15.84 12.58
CA LYS A 99 10.95 14.72 11.68
C LYS A 99 9.82 13.70 11.75
N VAL A 100 9.15 13.46 10.63
CA VAL A 100 8.16 12.38 10.51
C VAL A 100 8.87 11.04 10.68
N ILE A 101 8.44 10.26 11.67
CA ILE A 101 8.99 8.94 12.01
C ILE A 101 8.06 7.79 11.60
N TRP A 102 6.77 8.09 11.39
CA TRP A 102 5.78 7.14 10.92
C TRP A 102 4.64 7.88 10.19
N SER A 103 4.02 7.23 9.22
CA SER A 103 2.84 7.73 8.51
C SER A 103 1.85 6.62 8.21
N GLY A 104 0.57 6.92 8.35
CA GLY A 104 -0.56 6.04 8.05
C GLY A 104 -1.56 6.75 7.16
N TRP A 105 -2.10 6.05 6.16
CA TRP A 105 -3.01 6.61 5.16
C TRP A 105 -4.23 5.72 5.07
N PHE A 106 -5.41 6.26 5.36
CA PHE A 106 -6.69 5.64 5.07
C PHE A 106 -7.21 6.16 3.75
N CYS A 107 -7.72 5.27 2.90
CA CYS A 107 -8.30 5.67 1.62
C CYS A 107 -9.41 4.70 1.19
N CYS A 108 -10.27 5.22 0.33
CA CYS A 108 -11.37 4.51 -0.32
C CYS A 108 -11.42 5.06 -1.75
N VAL A 109 -10.73 4.40 -2.68
CA VAL A 109 -10.72 4.82 -4.09
C VAL A 109 -11.68 3.93 -4.86
N SER A 110 -12.76 4.51 -5.39
CA SER A 110 -13.85 3.82 -6.09
C SER A 110 -14.49 2.70 -5.25
N GLY A 111 -14.72 2.96 -3.97
CA GLY A 111 -15.29 1.98 -3.02
C GLY A 111 -16.82 2.05 -2.89
N GLU A 112 -17.50 2.55 -3.92
CA GLU A 112 -18.93 2.89 -3.91
C GLU A 112 -19.84 1.71 -3.52
N ASP A 113 -19.45 0.49 -3.89
CA ASP A 113 -20.24 -0.71 -3.57
C ASP A 113 -20.24 -1.04 -2.07
N LEU A 114 -19.14 -0.76 -1.36
CA LEU A 114 -19.10 -0.96 0.09
C LEU A 114 -19.81 0.21 0.80
N SER A 115 -19.62 1.45 0.36
CA SER A 115 -20.23 2.62 1.01
C SER A 115 -21.77 2.58 0.97
N LYS A 116 -22.37 2.14 -0.13
CA LYS A 116 -23.84 2.03 -0.29
C LYS A 116 -24.49 1.01 0.66
N ASN A 117 -23.72 0.03 1.15
CA ASN A 117 -24.22 -1.06 2.00
C ASN A 117 -23.92 -0.86 3.49
N VAL A 118 -23.27 0.25 3.86
CA VAL A 118 -22.83 0.52 5.22
C VAL A 118 -23.80 1.52 5.90
N PRO A 119 -24.19 1.30 7.18
CA PRO A 119 -25.08 2.23 7.87
C PRO A 119 -24.48 3.64 8.02
N GLU A 120 -25.31 4.67 8.10
CA GLU A 120 -24.89 6.09 8.13
C GLU A 120 -23.90 6.45 9.25
N ASP A 121 -23.94 5.71 10.37
CA ASP A 121 -23.02 5.89 11.51
C ASP A 121 -21.59 5.44 11.21
N PHE A 122 -21.32 4.81 10.07
CA PHE A 122 -20.01 4.22 9.74
C PHE A 122 -19.36 4.92 8.56
N THR A 123 -18.06 5.23 8.70
CA THR A 123 -17.24 5.74 7.59
C THR A 123 -16.48 4.60 6.92
N CYS A 124 -16.60 4.49 5.59
CA CYS A 124 -15.91 3.49 4.80
C CYS A 124 -14.52 3.97 4.35
N LEU A 125 -13.46 3.43 4.95
CA LEU A 125 -12.06 3.66 4.57
C LEU A 125 -11.30 2.33 4.58
N PRO A 126 -11.57 1.44 3.62
CA PRO A 126 -11.23 0.03 3.72
C PRO A 126 -9.74 -0.25 3.54
N LEU A 127 -8.99 0.64 2.89
CA LEU A 127 -7.57 0.46 2.66
C LEU A 127 -6.74 1.35 3.58
N PHE A 128 -5.84 0.75 4.34
CA PHE A 128 -4.86 1.45 5.17
C PHE A 128 -3.42 1.12 4.78
N LEU A 129 -2.61 2.15 4.56
CA LEU A 129 -1.20 2.06 4.21
C LEU A 129 -0.34 2.62 5.34
N ALA A 130 0.61 1.83 5.86
CA ALA A 130 1.53 2.25 6.92
C ALA A 130 2.99 2.28 6.44
N ASN A 131 3.72 3.35 6.78
CA ASN A 131 5.15 3.48 6.57
C ASN A 131 5.83 3.89 7.88
N GLY A 132 6.79 3.09 8.35
CA GLY A 132 7.52 3.31 9.60
C GLY A 132 7.61 2.02 10.42
N ALA A 133 8.04 2.13 11.69
CA ALA A 133 8.22 0.97 12.55
C ALA A 133 6.87 0.32 12.92
N GLU A 134 6.80 -1.01 12.85
CA GLU A 134 5.58 -1.79 13.12
C GLU A 134 5.01 -1.52 14.53
N SER A 135 5.87 -1.26 15.52
CA SER A 135 5.42 -0.88 16.87
C SER A 135 4.50 0.35 16.89
N TYR A 136 4.73 1.32 16.00
CA TYR A 136 3.85 2.50 15.89
C TYR A 136 2.56 2.14 15.14
N THR A 137 2.65 1.32 14.10
CA THR A 137 1.48 0.79 13.38
C THR A 137 0.55 0.06 14.34
N SER A 138 1.08 -0.81 15.21
CA SER A 138 0.28 -1.54 16.20
C SER A 138 -0.36 -0.60 17.23
N ILE A 139 0.35 0.41 17.74
CA ILE A 139 -0.19 1.39 18.69
C ILE A 139 -1.33 2.20 18.02
N VAL A 140 -1.08 2.78 16.85
CA VAL A 140 -2.07 3.58 16.12
C VAL A 140 -3.28 2.72 15.75
N GLY A 141 -3.07 1.53 15.19
CA GLY A 141 -4.13 0.58 14.90
C GLY A 141 -4.96 0.24 16.14
N SER A 142 -4.31 -0.07 17.27
CA SER A 142 -5.02 -0.36 18.52
C SER A 142 -5.88 0.81 19.02
N TRP A 143 -5.44 2.05 18.82
CA TRP A 143 -6.21 3.23 19.18
C TRP A 143 -7.45 3.39 18.29
N PHE A 144 -7.30 3.24 16.97
CA PHE A 144 -8.42 3.29 16.03
C PHE A 144 -9.45 2.20 16.32
N GLN A 145 -9.01 0.95 16.53
CA GLN A 145 -9.90 -0.17 16.86
C GLN A 145 -10.69 0.10 18.15
N LYS A 146 -10.05 0.63 19.20
CA LYS A 146 -10.73 0.96 20.47
C LYS A 146 -11.66 2.17 20.38
N THR A 147 -11.35 3.13 19.51
CA THR A 147 -12.04 4.42 19.43
C THR A 147 -13.22 4.38 18.46
N PHE A 148 -13.12 3.61 17.38
CA PHE A 148 -14.10 3.56 16.29
C PHE A 148 -14.62 2.14 16.00
N ASP A 149 -14.42 1.19 16.91
CA ASP A 149 -14.91 -0.19 16.82
C ASP A 149 -14.65 -0.84 15.45
N CYS A 150 -13.44 -0.62 14.91
CA CYS A 150 -13.01 -1.20 13.64
C CYS A 150 -11.98 -2.31 13.87
N CYS A 151 -11.64 -3.04 12.80
CA CYS A 151 -10.64 -4.10 12.79
C CYS A 151 -9.62 -3.85 11.68
N PHE A 152 -8.34 -4.08 11.98
CA PHE A 152 -7.25 -4.04 10.99
C PHE A 152 -6.79 -5.46 10.68
N ARG A 153 -6.68 -5.80 9.41
CA ARG A 153 -6.13 -7.09 8.97
C ARG A 153 -5.05 -6.86 7.93
N ARG A 154 -3.96 -7.63 8.01
CA ARG A 154 -2.86 -7.52 7.04
C ARG A 154 -3.39 -7.90 5.65
N LEU A 155 -3.21 -7.02 4.67
CA LEU A 155 -3.69 -7.24 3.31
C LEU A 155 -2.69 -8.10 2.53
N ALA A 156 -2.80 -9.42 2.64
CA ALA A 156 -1.99 -10.33 1.84
C ALA A 156 -2.41 -10.29 0.36
N ILE A 157 -1.44 -10.38 -0.55
CA ILE A 157 -1.66 -10.36 -2.00
C ILE A 157 -1.38 -11.75 -2.55
N SER A 158 -2.37 -12.38 -3.16
CA SER A 158 -2.23 -13.75 -3.68
C SER A 158 -1.37 -13.77 -4.97
N PRO A 159 -0.76 -14.91 -5.33
CA PRO A 159 -0.05 -15.05 -6.60
C PRO A 159 -0.91 -14.72 -7.82
N LEU A 160 -2.22 -15.02 -7.76
CA LEU A 160 -3.18 -14.66 -8.79
C LEU A 160 -3.24 -13.14 -8.97
N ILE A 161 -3.43 -12.40 -7.87
CA ILE A 161 -3.50 -10.94 -7.90
C ILE A 161 -2.16 -10.32 -8.31
N LEU A 162 -1.03 -10.92 -7.93
CA LEU A 162 0.28 -10.50 -8.42
C LEU A 162 0.40 -10.65 -9.94
N SER A 163 -0.07 -11.75 -10.53
CA SER A 163 -0.13 -11.91 -11.99
C SER A 163 -0.99 -10.85 -12.67
N TRP A 164 -2.13 -10.52 -12.07
CA TRP A 164 -2.97 -9.40 -12.53
C TRP A 164 -2.23 -8.06 -12.48
N MET A 165 -1.57 -7.76 -11.37
CA MET A 165 -0.75 -6.55 -11.23
C MET A 165 0.36 -6.49 -12.29
N ALA A 166 1.03 -7.61 -12.57
CA ALA A 166 2.06 -7.71 -13.60
C ALA A 166 1.52 -7.33 -15.00
N ALA A 167 0.38 -7.90 -15.39
CA ALA A 167 -0.27 -7.61 -16.66
C ALA A 167 -0.75 -6.16 -16.75
N MET A 168 -1.52 -5.70 -15.76
CA MET A 168 -2.10 -4.35 -15.74
C MET A 168 -1.02 -3.27 -15.75
N TRP A 169 0.05 -3.43 -14.97
CA TRP A 169 1.13 -2.44 -14.92
C TRP A 169 2.03 -2.48 -16.17
N THR A 170 2.11 -3.62 -16.85
CA THR A 170 2.78 -3.72 -18.16
C THR A 170 1.95 -3.05 -19.25
N ALA A 171 0.62 -3.06 -19.13
CA ALA A 171 -0.26 -2.38 -20.08
C ALA A 171 -0.09 -0.85 -20.06
N CYS A 172 0.39 -0.28 -18.95
CA CYS A 172 0.64 1.15 -18.77
C CYS A 172 1.70 1.70 -19.74
N LYS A 173 1.53 2.97 -20.15
CA LYS A 173 2.48 3.67 -21.02
C LYS A 173 3.57 4.34 -20.18
N VAL A 174 4.78 3.82 -20.27
CA VAL A 174 5.93 4.34 -19.53
C VAL A 174 6.94 4.95 -20.49
N ASP A 175 7.67 5.97 -20.03
CA ASP A 175 8.81 6.51 -20.78
C ASP A 175 9.87 5.43 -21.07
N LYS A 176 10.62 5.62 -22.15
CA LYS A 176 11.60 4.67 -22.69
C LYS A 176 12.75 4.29 -21.75
N THR A 177 12.91 5.01 -20.62
CA THR A 177 13.92 4.73 -19.57
C THR A 177 13.35 3.98 -18.37
N ALA A 178 12.23 3.28 -18.55
CA ALA A 178 11.56 2.49 -17.53
C ALA A 178 12.46 1.41 -16.90
N ALA A 179 12.30 1.19 -15.59
CA ALA A 179 12.94 0.08 -14.90
C ALA A 179 12.45 -1.27 -15.44
N ALA A 180 13.31 -2.29 -15.37
CA ALA A 180 12.96 -3.66 -15.74
C ALA A 180 11.75 -4.17 -14.95
N MET A 181 10.92 -4.97 -15.62
CA MET A 181 9.92 -5.79 -14.95
C MET A 181 10.64 -6.92 -14.21
N GLU A 182 10.38 -7.08 -12.92
CA GLU A 182 10.95 -8.13 -12.08
C GLU A 182 9.81 -8.98 -11.51
N LEU A 183 9.91 -10.29 -11.73
CA LEU A 183 9.07 -11.31 -11.10
C LEU A 183 9.95 -12.12 -10.14
N VAL A 184 9.58 -12.17 -8.86
CA VAL A 184 10.31 -12.98 -7.87
C VAL A 184 9.46 -14.15 -7.44
N PHE A 185 10.04 -15.34 -7.51
CA PHE A 185 9.42 -16.59 -7.14
C PHE A 185 10.14 -17.21 -5.95
N SER A 186 9.40 -17.72 -4.99
CA SER A 186 9.96 -18.44 -3.86
C SER A 186 9.69 -19.94 -4.01
N ILE A 187 10.71 -20.75 -3.74
CA ILE A 187 10.59 -22.21 -3.82
C ILE A 187 10.01 -22.74 -2.49
N PRO A 188 8.85 -23.41 -2.53
CA PRO A 188 8.22 -23.93 -1.32
C PRO A 188 9.03 -25.08 -0.71
N CYS A 189 8.83 -25.31 0.60
CA CYS A 189 9.29 -26.50 1.33
C CYS A 189 10.82 -26.68 1.43
N LEU A 190 11.61 -25.61 1.27
CA LEU A 190 13.04 -25.64 1.53
C LEU A 190 13.38 -25.21 2.96
N PRO A 191 14.44 -25.79 3.57
CA PRO A 191 14.90 -25.40 4.91
C PRO A 191 15.52 -23.99 4.93
N GLN A 192 15.95 -23.48 3.77
CA GLN A 192 16.41 -22.11 3.59
C GLN A 192 15.59 -21.48 2.45
N PRO A 193 15.12 -20.23 2.60
CA PRO A 193 14.37 -19.56 1.54
C PRO A 193 15.29 -19.37 0.33
N LEU A 194 14.86 -19.91 -0.81
CA LEU A 194 15.54 -19.74 -2.09
C LEU A 194 14.57 -19.05 -3.05
N ASP A 195 14.96 -17.85 -3.47
CA ASP A 195 14.18 -17.03 -4.38
C ASP A 195 14.84 -16.97 -5.76
N ILE A 196 14.03 -17.04 -6.80
CA ILE A 196 14.40 -16.85 -8.20
C ILE A 196 13.87 -15.49 -8.63
N SER A 197 14.76 -14.58 -9.01
CA SER A 197 14.38 -13.32 -9.66
C SER A 197 14.48 -13.47 -11.18
N TYR A 198 13.39 -13.15 -11.87
CA TYR A 198 13.31 -13.08 -13.32
C TYR A 198 13.07 -11.63 -13.75
N SER A 199 14.12 -11.01 -14.31
CA SER A 199 14.07 -9.64 -14.83
C SER A 199 13.88 -9.62 -16.35
N ILE A 200 12.95 -8.80 -16.82
CA ILE A 200 12.55 -8.66 -18.22
C ILE A 200 12.63 -7.19 -18.60
N HIS A 201 13.18 -6.89 -19.77
CA HIS A 201 13.21 -5.52 -20.27
C HIS A 201 11.77 -5.01 -20.48
N PRO A 202 11.44 -3.76 -20.09
CA PRO A 202 10.05 -3.29 -20.13
C PRO A 202 9.48 -3.28 -21.55
N GLU A 203 10.31 -3.01 -22.56
CA GLU A 203 9.89 -3.05 -23.97
C GLU A 203 9.52 -4.47 -24.43
N ASP A 204 10.24 -5.49 -23.96
CA ASP A 204 9.94 -6.89 -24.31
C ASP A 204 8.67 -7.36 -23.61
N ALA A 205 8.50 -7.01 -22.33
CA ALA A 205 7.28 -7.30 -21.58
C ALA A 205 6.08 -6.62 -22.23
N LYS A 206 6.24 -5.35 -22.64
CA LYS A 206 5.20 -4.58 -23.33
C LYS A 206 4.86 -5.17 -24.69
N ALA A 207 5.87 -5.49 -25.50
CA ALA A 207 5.67 -6.12 -26.81
C ALA A 207 4.94 -7.45 -26.68
N LEU A 208 5.31 -8.28 -25.70
CA LEU A 208 4.60 -9.52 -25.40
C LEU A 208 3.15 -9.26 -25.01
N TRP A 209 2.90 -8.32 -24.08
CA TRP A 209 1.55 -7.96 -23.66
C TRP A 209 0.69 -7.49 -24.84
N ASP A 210 1.23 -6.64 -25.72
CA ASP A 210 0.53 -6.10 -26.88
C ASP A 210 0.17 -7.20 -27.91
N THR A 211 0.85 -8.35 -27.91
CA THR A 211 0.44 -9.52 -28.72
C THR A 211 -0.68 -10.35 -28.09
N VAL A 212 -0.81 -10.30 -26.77
CA VAL A 212 -1.80 -11.07 -26.00
C VAL A 212 -3.11 -10.31 -25.88
N GLN A 213 -3.03 -8.99 -25.67
CA GLN A 213 -4.21 -8.13 -25.49
C GLN A 213 -5.03 -8.06 -26.77
N LYS A 214 -6.32 -8.40 -26.66
CA LYS A 214 -7.28 -8.35 -27.78
C LYS A 214 -7.96 -6.99 -27.86
N THR A 215 -8.38 -6.46 -26.71
CA THR A 215 -9.11 -5.20 -26.61
C THR A 215 -8.31 -4.19 -25.79
N PRO A 216 -7.88 -3.05 -26.38
CA PRO A 216 -7.16 -2.02 -25.64
C PRO A 216 -7.99 -1.48 -24.48
N GLY A 217 -7.40 -1.46 -23.28
CA GLY A 217 -8.02 -0.89 -22.07
C GLY A 217 -8.81 -1.88 -21.23
N GLU A 218 -9.09 -3.08 -21.74
CA GLU A 218 -9.65 -4.19 -20.99
C GLU A 218 -8.55 -5.23 -20.72
N VAL A 219 -8.60 -5.85 -19.54
CA VAL A 219 -7.69 -6.92 -19.14
C VAL A 219 -8.56 -8.07 -18.64
N THR A 220 -8.46 -9.22 -19.31
CA THR A 220 -9.22 -10.43 -18.96
C THR A 220 -8.33 -11.46 -18.26
N GLN A 221 -8.94 -12.38 -17.50
CA GLN A 221 -8.21 -13.45 -16.82
C GLN A 221 -7.45 -14.34 -17.82
N GLU A 222 -8.06 -14.61 -18.97
CA GLU A 222 -7.45 -15.40 -20.04
C GLU A 222 -6.19 -14.72 -20.60
N GLU A 223 -6.24 -13.42 -20.83
CA GLU A 223 -5.06 -12.65 -21.30
C GLU A 223 -3.95 -12.65 -20.24
N VAL A 224 -4.29 -12.46 -18.96
CA VAL A 224 -3.32 -12.55 -17.86
C VAL A 224 -2.66 -13.92 -17.82
N ASN A 225 -3.43 -14.99 -17.94
CA ASN A 225 -2.91 -16.36 -17.93
C ASN A 225 -1.97 -16.60 -19.11
N VAL A 226 -2.38 -16.24 -20.33
CA VAL A 226 -1.55 -16.41 -21.55
C VAL A 226 -0.26 -15.60 -21.43
N PHE A 227 -0.33 -14.36 -20.94
CA PHE A 227 0.84 -13.52 -20.73
C PHE A 227 1.85 -14.17 -19.77
N MET A 228 1.38 -14.62 -18.60
CA MET A 228 2.25 -15.27 -17.61
C MET A 228 2.79 -16.61 -18.11
N ASP A 229 1.99 -17.41 -18.81
CA ASP A 229 2.40 -18.70 -19.37
C ASP A 229 3.47 -18.53 -20.45
N CYS A 230 3.40 -17.46 -21.27
CA CYS A 230 4.46 -17.10 -22.22
C CYS A 230 5.78 -16.80 -21.50
N LEU A 231 5.73 -16.01 -20.41
CA LEU A 231 6.92 -15.72 -19.59
C LEU A 231 7.51 -16.97 -18.94
N TYR A 232 6.66 -17.84 -18.39
CA TYR A 232 7.09 -19.10 -17.79
C TYR A 232 7.70 -20.05 -18.82
N SER A 233 7.09 -20.15 -20.00
CA SER A 233 7.58 -20.97 -21.11
C SER A 233 8.92 -20.47 -21.62
N HIS A 234 9.09 -19.15 -21.76
CA HIS A 234 10.36 -18.54 -22.11
C HIS A 234 11.44 -18.86 -21.07
N PHE A 235 11.16 -18.64 -19.79
CA PHE A 235 12.12 -18.95 -18.71
C PHE A 235 12.52 -20.43 -18.71
N HIS A 236 11.54 -21.34 -18.80
CA HIS A 236 11.81 -22.78 -18.85
C HIS A 236 12.64 -23.16 -20.09
N ARG A 237 12.38 -22.56 -21.25
CA ARG A 237 13.15 -22.82 -22.48
C ARG A 237 14.65 -22.59 -22.28
N HIS A 238 15.02 -21.51 -21.59
CA HIS A 238 16.39 -21.09 -21.36
C HIS A 238 17.05 -21.76 -20.15
N PHE A 239 16.34 -21.86 -19.03
CA PHE A 239 16.94 -22.28 -17.74
C PHE A 239 16.54 -23.70 -17.32
N LYS A 240 15.58 -24.33 -18.00
CA LYS A 240 15.04 -25.66 -17.67
C LYS A 240 14.44 -25.75 -16.25
N ILE A 241 13.96 -24.61 -15.73
CA ILE A 241 13.28 -24.50 -14.45
C ILE A 241 11.80 -24.20 -14.69
N HIS A 242 10.91 -24.97 -14.08
CA HIS A 242 9.47 -24.74 -14.12
C HIS A 242 9.04 -23.74 -13.04
N LEU A 243 8.94 -22.45 -13.40
CA LEU A 243 8.46 -21.42 -12.47
C LEU A 243 7.03 -21.69 -11.99
N SER A 244 6.20 -22.39 -12.76
CA SER A 244 4.86 -22.82 -12.35
C SER A 244 4.85 -23.77 -11.15
N ALA A 245 5.97 -24.44 -10.84
CA ALA A 245 6.12 -25.27 -9.64
C ALA A 245 6.59 -24.46 -8.41
N THR A 246 6.81 -23.15 -8.57
CA THR A 246 7.22 -22.22 -7.50
C THR A 246 6.09 -21.25 -7.20
N LYS A 247 6.23 -20.41 -6.17
CA LYS A 247 5.22 -19.41 -5.80
C LYS A 247 5.68 -18.02 -6.22
N LEU A 248 4.91 -17.33 -7.07
CA LEU A 248 5.12 -15.89 -7.32
C LEU A 248 4.85 -15.12 -6.01
N VAL A 249 5.87 -14.41 -5.52
CA VAL A 249 5.82 -13.68 -4.25
C VAL A 249 5.97 -12.17 -4.42
N LYS A 250 6.55 -11.70 -5.54
CA LYS A 250 6.68 -10.27 -5.81
C LYS A 250 6.63 -9.96 -7.29
N VAL A 251 6.04 -8.82 -7.59
CA VAL A 251 6.05 -8.17 -8.90
C VAL A 251 6.61 -6.76 -8.73
N SER A 252 7.51 -6.36 -9.61
CA SER A 252 7.98 -4.99 -9.73
C SER A 252 7.95 -4.57 -11.18
N THR A 253 7.45 -3.38 -11.46
CA THR A 253 7.54 -2.73 -12.76
C THR A 253 8.03 -1.31 -12.56
N ALA A 254 8.02 -0.49 -13.62
CA ALA A 254 8.26 0.95 -13.47
C ALA A 254 7.09 1.68 -12.77
N ILE A 255 5.92 1.06 -12.63
CA ILE A 255 4.72 1.69 -12.05
C ILE A 255 4.71 1.55 -10.53
N ALA A 256 4.88 0.32 -10.06
CA ALA A 256 4.83 -0.05 -8.66
C ALA A 256 5.57 -1.37 -8.41
N SER A 257 5.79 -1.70 -7.15
CA SER A 257 6.21 -3.02 -6.71
C SER A 257 5.29 -3.52 -5.62
N ALA A 258 4.80 -4.74 -5.73
CA ALA A 258 3.98 -5.42 -4.72
C ALA A 258 4.59 -6.77 -4.35
N HIS A 259 4.48 -7.11 -3.07
CA HIS A 259 4.89 -8.40 -2.50
C HIS A 259 3.69 -9.07 -1.81
N CYS A 260 3.69 -10.41 -1.76
CA CYS A 260 2.55 -11.20 -1.29
C CYS A 260 2.20 -11.00 0.20
N ASP A 261 3.12 -10.44 0.98
CA ASP A 261 2.95 -10.10 2.41
C ASP A 261 2.29 -8.72 2.64
N GLY A 262 1.77 -8.11 1.57
CA GLY A 262 1.11 -6.81 1.63
C GLY A 262 2.07 -5.64 1.68
N ILE A 263 3.29 -5.79 1.15
CA ILE A 263 4.21 -4.67 0.96
C ILE A 263 4.03 -4.08 -0.43
N ILE A 264 3.87 -2.77 -0.54
CA ILE A 264 3.83 -2.05 -1.82
C ILE A 264 4.76 -0.83 -1.87
N LYS A 265 5.28 -0.51 -3.06
CA LYS A 265 5.99 0.72 -3.38
C LYS A 265 5.36 1.36 -4.62
N PHE A 266 5.03 2.64 -4.54
CA PHE A 266 4.57 3.41 -5.70
C PHE A 266 5.76 4.09 -6.36
N LEU A 267 5.90 3.96 -7.67
CA LEU A 267 7.06 4.50 -8.42
C LEU A 267 6.65 5.61 -9.38
N GLN A 268 5.41 5.60 -9.88
CA GLN A 268 4.86 6.65 -10.73
C GLN A 268 3.57 7.24 -10.18
N SER A 269 3.52 8.57 -10.06
CA SER A 269 2.33 9.30 -9.59
C SER A 269 1.15 9.20 -10.55
N GLN A 270 1.40 9.19 -11.86
CA GLN A 270 0.35 9.20 -12.89
C GLN A 270 -0.59 7.98 -12.82
N TYR A 271 -0.13 6.87 -12.23
CA TYR A 271 -0.90 5.63 -12.07
C TYR A 271 -1.33 5.37 -10.64
N LEU A 272 -1.03 6.28 -9.71
CA LEU A 272 -1.28 6.08 -8.28
C LEU A 272 -2.75 5.77 -7.99
N THR A 273 -3.67 6.55 -8.55
CA THR A 273 -5.12 6.34 -8.36
C THR A 273 -5.57 4.97 -8.85
N GLY A 274 -5.11 4.53 -10.02
CA GLY A 274 -5.45 3.21 -10.56
C GLY A 274 -4.89 2.07 -9.71
N VAL A 275 -3.68 2.20 -9.17
CA VAL A 275 -3.14 1.21 -8.23
C VAL A 275 -3.93 1.21 -6.92
N LEU A 276 -4.28 2.39 -6.37
CA LEU A 276 -5.07 2.49 -5.14
C LEU A 276 -6.49 1.93 -5.31
N MET A 277 -7.11 2.09 -6.47
CA MET A 277 -8.40 1.49 -6.81
C MET A 277 -8.34 -0.03 -6.67
N LEU A 278 -7.38 -0.67 -7.35
CA LEU A 278 -7.17 -2.13 -7.25
C LEU A 278 -6.93 -2.58 -5.79
N LEU A 279 -6.11 -1.85 -5.04
CA LEU A 279 -5.85 -2.19 -3.64
C LEU A 279 -7.09 -1.99 -2.75
N THR A 280 -7.94 -1.02 -3.06
CA THR A 280 -9.19 -0.76 -2.36
C THR A 280 -10.15 -1.92 -2.58
N GLU A 281 -10.32 -2.38 -3.82
CA GLU A 281 -11.13 -3.56 -4.15
C GLU A 281 -10.62 -4.81 -3.40
N LEU A 282 -9.30 -5.02 -3.38
CA LEU A 282 -8.70 -6.12 -2.64
C LEU A 282 -8.98 -6.02 -1.13
N ALA A 283 -8.90 -4.82 -0.56
CA ALA A 283 -9.19 -4.59 0.85
C ALA A 283 -10.67 -4.86 1.18
N ILE A 284 -11.59 -4.41 0.31
CA ILE A 284 -13.03 -4.67 0.43
C ILE A 284 -13.32 -6.18 0.39
N SER A 285 -12.70 -6.90 -0.55
CA SER A 285 -12.90 -8.35 -0.70
C SER A 285 -12.47 -9.18 0.52
N GLN A 286 -11.60 -8.64 1.38
CA GLN A 286 -11.18 -9.29 2.63
C GLN A 286 -12.04 -8.94 3.84
N ILE A 287 -12.92 -7.93 3.71
CA ILE A 287 -13.85 -7.52 4.77
C ILE A 287 -15.16 -8.32 4.67
N GLN A 288 -15.58 -8.64 3.44
CA GLN A 288 -16.73 -9.50 3.12
C GLN A 288 -16.47 -10.96 3.54
#